data_AF-A0A6L5K5J4-F1
#
_entry.id   AF-A0A6L5K5J4-F1
#
_cell.length_a   1.000
_cell.length_b   1.000
_cell.length_c   1.000
_cell.angle_alpha   90.00
_cell.angle_beta   90.00
_cell.angle_gamma   90.00
#
_symmetry.space_group_name_H-M   'P 1'
#
loop_
_entity.id
_entity.type
_entity.pdbx_description
1 polymer ?
#
loop_
_entity_poly.entity_id
_entity_poly.type
_entity_poly.pdbx_seq_one_letter_code
_entity_poly.pdbx_strand_id
1 'polypeptide(L)'
;MEKLNPYDLSTRMTPEEIKRSCKKVFLKSIVHLQEVMEREKKHEKIHFKTTRRLIQSIINMISFDESFMLGMTNIKNFEEYTLNHSINVTILALCFGRRLGIEKSELVELGMSAFFHDIGKLDVPIEVLNKKGKLDDKEWKMMQNHPIDGLTKLVLLQDLSYFPVRALSVAYEHHIWADHSGYPKTWKKKDLNFFSKIAKICDVFDAITTKRVYRDF
;
A
#
# COMPACT_ATOMS: atom_id res chain seq x y z
N MET A 1 12.66 -35.06 19.77
CA MET A 1 13.50 -33.87 19.53
C MET A 1 13.14 -33.32 18.17
N GLU A 2 12.35 -32.25 18.15
CA GLU A 2 11.89 -31.60 16.92
C GLU A 2 13.07 -30.90 16.25
N LYS A 3 13.31 -31.17 14.96
CA LYS A 3 14.44 -30.59 14.22
C LYS A 3 14.14 -29.11 13.98
N LEU A 4 14.88 -28.23 14.66
CA LEU A 4 14.87 -26.78 14.45
C LEU A 4 15.08 -26.45 12.97
N ASN A 5 14.19 -25.61 12.42
CA ASN A 5 14.29 -25.11 11.06
C ASN A 5 15.52 -24.18 10.95
N PRO A 6 16.52 -24.49 10.09
CA PRO A 6 17.74 -23.68 9.95
C PRO A 6 17.49 -22.27 9.38
N TYR A 7 16.27 -21.95 8.95
CA TYR A 7 15.83 -20.62 8.52
C TYR A 7 15.01 -19.86 9.57
N ASP A 8 14.87 -20.39 10.79
CA ASP A 8 14.17 -19.71 11.87
C ASP A 8 15.04 -18.61 12.48
N LEU A 9 15.09 -17.47 11.79
CA LEU A 9 15.76 -16.25 12.21
C LEU A 9 15.17 -15.65 13.51
N SER A 10 14.01 -16.13 13.99
CA SER A 10 13.44 -15.69 15.27
C SER A 10 14.36 -16.02 16.45
N THR A 11 15.28 -16.98 16.27
CA THR A 11 16.27 -17.39 17.28
C THR A 11 17.47 -16.43 17.43
N ARG A 12 17.56 -15.35 16.65
CA ARG A 12 18.76 -14.45 16.63
C ARG A 12 18.53 -13.04 17.15
N MET A 13 17.30 -12.64 17.44
CA MET A 13 16.98 -11.28 17.86
C MET A 13 16.17 -11.28 19.15
N THR A 14 16.48 -10.38 20.06
CA THR A 14 15.66 -10.16 21.26
C THR A 14 14.31 -9.52 20.88
N PRO A 15 13.26 -9.64 21.72
CA PRO A 15 11.99 -8.95 21.48
C PRO A 15 12.16 -7.43 21.28
N GLU A 16 13.07 -6.80 22.01
CA GLU A 16 13.39 -5.37 21.87
C GLU A 16 14.03 -5.05 20.51
N GLU A 17 14.92 -5.92 20.01
CA GLU A 17 15.55 -5.77 18.70
C GLU A 17 14.55 -5.95 17.56
N ILE A 18 13.60 -6.89 17.70
CA ILE A 18 12.50 -7.09 16.73
C ILE A 18 11.65 -5.84 16.67
N LYS A 19 11.19 -5.32 17.81
CA LYS A 19 10.39 -4.08 17.87
C LYS A 19 11.13 -2.89 17.28
N ARG A 20 12.43 -2.74 17.58
CA ARG A 20 13.27 -1.68 17.00
C ARG A 20 13.38 -1.81 15.48
N SER A 21 13.52 -3.02 14.98
CA SER A 21 13.61 -3.31 13.54
C SER A 21 12.30 -3.06 12.82
N CYS A 22 11.16 -3.45 13.41
CA CYS A 22 9.82 -3.15 12.90
C CYS A 22 9.61 -1.64 12.76
N LYS A 23 9.91 -0.86 13.82
CA LYS A 23 9.86 0.61 13.78
C LYS A 23 10.71 1.19 12.65
N LYS A 24 11.95 0.70 12.53
CA LYS A 24 12.89 1.15 11.50
C LYS A 24 12.39 0.85 10.09
N VAL A 25 11.86 -0.35 9.85
CA VAL A 25 11.31 -0.76 8.54
C VAL A 25 10.08 0.07 8.20
N PHE A 26 9.16 0.28 9.15
CA PHE A 26 7.99 1.12 8.95
C PHE A 26 8.36 2.56 8.54
N LEU A 27 9.21 3.22 9.32
CA LEU A 27 9.66 4.60 9.02
C LEU A 27 10.40 4.69 7.69
N LYS A 28 11.28 3.72 7.39
CA LYS A 28 11.94 3.64 6.08
C LYS A 28 10.96 3.45 4.94
N SER A 29 9.82 2.82 5.18
CA SER A 29 8.81 2.61 4.15
C SER A 29 8.13 3.91 3.76
N ILE A 30 7.82 4.75 4.74
CA ILE A 30 7.27 6.09 4.52
C ILE A 30 8.26 6.95 3.73
N VAL A 31 9.52 7.03 4.19
CA VAL A 31 10.58 7.79 3.51
C VAL A 31 10.81 7.28 2.08
N HIS A 32 10.82 5.97 1.87
CA HIS A 32 10.98 5.38 0.54
C HIS A 32 9.79 5.70 -0.37
N LEU A 33 8.56 5.66 0.14
CA LEU A 33 7.38 6.06 -0.62
C LEU A 33 7.43 7.54 -1.01
N GLN A 34 7.86 8.40 -0.08
CA GLN A 34 8.07 9.82 -0.38
C GLN A 34 9.11 10.01 -1.49
N GLU A 35 10.27 9.34 -1.42
CA GLU A 35 11.29 9.41 -2.46
C GLU A 35 10.74 8.94 -3.82
N VAL A 36 10.00 7.83 -3.84
CA VAL A 36 9.34 7.31 -5.04
C VAL A 36 8.38 8.35 -5.64
N MET A 37 7.57 8.99 -4.80
CA MET A 37 6.63 10.04 -5.20
C MET A 37 7.35 11.29 -5.74
N GLU A 38 8.43 11.72 -5.11
CA GLU A 38 9.24 12.87 -5.55
C GLU A 38 9.95 12.60 -6.88
N ARG A 39 10.49 11.39 -7.07
CA ARG A 39 11.09 10.98 -8.35
C ARG A 39 10.07 10.98 -9.47
N GLU A 40 8.88 10.43 -9.22
CA GLU A 40 7.80 10.42 -10.21
C GLU A 40 7.40 11.84 -10.61
N LYS A 41 7.27 12.77 -9.65
CA LYS A 41 6.99 14.20 -9.94
C LYS A 41 8.06 14.86 -10.81
N LYS A 42 9.32 14.40 -10.70
CA LYS A 42 10.45 14.89 -11.51
C LYS A 42 10.64 14.10 -12.81
N HIS A 43 9.77 13.14 -13.11
CA HIS A 43 9.92 12.19 -14.22
C HIS A 43 11.26 11.43 -14.19
N GLU A 44 11.77 11.17 -12.98
CA GLU A 44 12.97 10.36 -12.77
C GLU A 44 12.61 8.88 -12.68
N LYS A 45 13.60 8.02 -12.97
CA LYS A 45 13.42 6.56 -12.91
C LYS A 45 13.08 6.09 -11.49
N ILE A 46 11.96 5.40 -11.33
CA ILE A 46 11.62 4.67 -10.11
C ILE A 46 12.36 3.34 -10.06
N HIS A 47 13.01 3.05 -8.93
CA HIS A 47 13.76 1.80 -8.73
C HIS A 47 12.90 0.73 -8.06
N PHE A 48 12.11 -0.03 -8.83
CA PHE A 48 11.22 -1.09 -8.31
C PHE A 48 11.96 -2.17 -7.51
N LYS A 49 13.23 -2.44 -7.84
CA LYS A 49 14.07 -3.39 -7.07
C LYS A 49 14.23 -2.97 -5.61
N THR A 50 14.33 -1.67 -5.34
CA THR A 50 14.42 -1.13 -3.97
C THR A 50 13.10 -1.31 -3.24
N THR A 51 11.98 -0.97 -3.88
CA THR A 51 10.64 -1.19 -3.33
C THR A 51 10.40 -2.68 -3.03
N ARG A 52 10.75 -3.58 -3.95
CA ARG A 52 10.62 -5.03 -3.76
C ARG A 52 11.39 -5.52 -2.53
N ARG A 53 12.62 -5.05 -2.33
CA ARG A 53 13.44 -5.38 -1.13
C ARG A 53 12.83 -4.85 0.16
N LEU A 54 12.24 -3.65 0.11
CA LEU A 54 11.51 -3.07 1.23
C LEU A 54 10.28 -3.93 1.58
N ILE A 55 9.46 -4.29 0.60
CA ILE A 55 8.30 -5.19 0.79
C ILE A 55 8.75 -6.52 1.41
N GLN A 56 9.85 -7.11 0.93
CA GLN A 56 10.39 -8.33 1.52
C GLN A 56 10.80 -8.14 2.99
N SER A 57 11.32 -6.97 3.35
CA SER A 57 11.66 -6.61 4.72
C SER A 57 10.42 -6.49 5.60
N ILE A 58 9.34 -5.87 5.09
CA ILE A 58 8.03 -5.80 5.78
C ILE A 58 7.48 -7.21 6.03
N ILE A 59 7.49 -8.09 5.02
CA ILE A 59 7.04 -9.49 5.15
C ILE A 59 7.85 -10.24 6.22
N ASN A 60 9.16 -10.00 6.30
CA ASN A 60 10.00 -10.60 7.34
C ASN A 60 9.63 -10.05 8.72
N MET A 61 9.39 -8.75 8.88
CA MET A 61 8.96 -8.15 10.16
C MET A 61 7.59 -8.69 10.61
N ILE A 62 6.64 -8.82 9.67
CA ILE A 62 5.34 -9.48 9.91
C ILE A 62 5.53 -10.91 10.39
N SER A 63 6.53 -11.63 9.86
CA SER A 63 6.83 -13.00 10.28
C SER A 63 7.42 -13.10 11.68
N PHE A 64 8.10 -12.06 12.16
CA PHE A 64 8.68 -12.02 13.50
C PHE A 64 7.70 -11.54 14.56
N ASP A 65 6.96 -10.47 14.29
CA ASP A 65 5.96 -9.91 15.21
C ASP A 65 4.87 -9.17 14.44
N GLU A 66 3.88 -9.94 13.98
CA GLU A 66 2.76 -9.43 13.22
C GLU A 66 1.93 -8.42 14.03
N SER A 67 1.66 -8.73 15.31
CA SER A 67 0.87 -7.87 16.19
C SER A 67 1.51 -6.50 16.35
N PHE A 68 2.83 -6.45 16.49
CA PHE A 68 3.55 -5.19 16.55
C PHE A 68 3.51 -4.43 15.22
N MET A 69 3.70 -5.11 14.09
CA MET A 69 3.59 -4.50 12.75
C MET A 69 2.18 -3.94 12.47
N LEU A 70 1.13 -4.63 12.87
CA LEU A 70 -0.24 -4.11 12.83
C LEU A 70 -0.41 -2.92 13.78
N GLY A 71 0.19 -2.96 14.97
CA GLY A 71 0.21 -1.83 15.90
C GLY A 71 0.84 -0.56 15.30
N MET A 72 1.83 -0.71 14.41
CA MET A 72 2.46 0.42 13.72
C MET A 72 1.50 1.19 12.81
N THR A 73 0.45 0.54 12.27
CA THR A 73 -0.52 1.23 11.40
C THR A 73 -1.37 2.25 12.15
N ASN A 74 -1.36 2.21 13.49
CA ASN A 74 -2.02 3.20 14.34
C ASN A 74 -1.16 4.45 14.60
N ILE A 75 0.11 4.47 14.17
CA ILE A 75 0.98 5.64 14.36
C ILE A 75 0.50 6.78 13.46
N LYS A 76 0.27 7.93 14.08
CA LYS A 76 -0.24 9.13 13.42
C LYS A 76 0.92 10.06 13.12
N ASN A 77 1.34 10.17 11.85
CA ASN A 77 2.06 11.37 11.38
C ASN A 77 1.06 12.24 10.60
N PHE A 78 0.59 13.32 11.23
CA PHE A 78 -0.43 14.20 10.65
C PHE A 78 0.05 14.95 9.40
N GLU A 79 1.36 15.14 9.27
CA GLU A 79 1.97 15.83 8.11
C GLU A 79 2.00 14.94 6.85
N GLU A 80 1.90 13.62 7.02
CA GLU A 80 2.13 12.63 5.96
C GLU A 80 0.97 11.62 5.87
N TYR A 81 -0.27 12.08 6.05
CA TYR A 81 -1.44 11.21 6.12
C TYR A 81 -1.55 10.24 4.93
N THR A 82 -1.36 10.73 3.70
CA THR A 82 -1.43 9.91 2.48
C THR A 82 -0.31 8.88 2.40
N LEU A 83 0.90 9.22 2.84
CA LEU A 83 2.02 8.28 2.84
C LEU A 83 1.80 7.18 3.88
N ASN A 84 1.38 7.56 5.09
CA ASN A 84 1.03 6.60 6.15
C ASN A 84 -0.09 5.66 5.70
N HIS A 85 -1.14 6.21 5.09
CA HIS A 85 -2.25 5.41 4.56
C HIS A 85 -1.76 4.34 3.60
N SER A 86 -0.94 4.69 2.61
CA SER A 86 -0.40 3.71 1.66
C SER A 86 0.46 2.63 2.33
N ILE A 87 1.27 2.99 3.33
CA ILE A 87 2.07 2.01 4.08
C ILE A 87 1.18 1.13 4.97
N ASN A 88 0.16 1.70 5.60
CA ASN A 88 -0.81 0.96 6.40
C ASN A 88 -1.57 -0.06 5.56
N VAL A 89 -2.13 0.36 4.42
CA VAL A 89 -2.81 -0.51 3.46
C VAL A 89 -1.88 -1.63 3.00
N THR A 90 -0.61 -1.33 2.75
CA THR A 90 0.41 -2.32 2.40
C THR A 90 0.60 -3.37 3.50
N ILE A 91 0.77 -2.95 4.76
CA ILE A 91 0.95 -3.86 5.90
C ILE A 91 -0.31 -4.70 6.12
N LEU A 92 -1.48 -4.08 6.10
CA LEU A 92 -2.78 -4.74 6.25
C LEU A 92 -3.00 -5.79 5.15
N ALA A 93 -2.71 -5.44 3.88
CA ALA A 93 -2.84 -6.35 2.74
C ALA A 93 -1.88 -7.55 2.86
N LEU A 94 -0.64 -7.33 3.30
CA LEU A 94 0.33 -8.41 3.51
C LEU A 94 -0.10 -9.35 4.65
N CYS A 95 -0.54 -8.82 5.79
CA CYS A 95 -1.06 -9.62 6.89
C CYS A 95 -2.31 -10.40 6.47
N PHE A 96 -3.24 -9.75 5.76
CA PHE A 96 -4.46 -10.39 5.30
C PHE A 96 -4.17 -11.48 4.25
N GLY A 97 -3.34 -11.18 3.25
CA GLY A 97 -2.91 -12.14 2.24
C GLY A 97 -2.22 -13.36 2.83
N ARG A 98 -1.37 -13.17 3.84
CA ARG A 98 -0.72 -14.28 4.56
C ARG A 98 -1.75 -15.19 5.23
N ARG A 99 -2.76 -14.61 5.90
CA ARG A 99 -3.86 -15.37 6.51
C ARG A 99 -4.73 -16.11 5.50
N LEU A 100 -4.83 -15.60 4.27
CA LEU A 100 -5.50 -16.28 3.15
C LEU A 100 -4.65 -17.43 2.56
N GLY A 101 -3.43 -17.66 3.04
CA GLY A 101 -2.54 -18.70 2.55
C GLY A 101 -1.79 -18.33 1.26
N ILE A 102 -1.68 -17.03 0.94
CA ILE A 102 -0.90 -16.58 -0.23
C ILE A 102 0.58 -16.86 0.03
N GLU A 103 1.23 -17.51 -0.95
CA GLU A 103 2.64 -17.87 -0.89
C GLU A 103 3.56 -16.64 -0.83
N LYS A 104 4.75 -16.81 -0.25
CA LYS A 104 5.69 -15.71 0.01
C LYS A 104 6.06 -14.90 -1.25
N SER A 105 6.21 -15.57 -2.40
CA SER A 105 6.51 -14.90 -3.67
C SER A 105 5.35 -14.03 -4.16
N GLU A 106 4.11 -14.52 -4.04
CA GLU A 106 2.91 -13.75 -4.39
C GLU A 106 2.60 -12.65 -3.38
N LEU A 107 2.96 -12.81 -2.11
CA LEU A 107 2.87 -11.73 -1.12
C LEU A 107 3.74 -10.53 -1.50
N VAL A 108 4.91 -10.76 -2.10
CA VAL A 108 5.73 -9.64 -2.60
C VAL A 108 5.00 -8.88 -3.71
N GLU A 109 4.33 -9.57 -4.62
CA GLU A 109 3.52 -8.93 -5.67
C GLU A 109 2.31 -8.18 -5.08
N LEU A 110 1.63 -8.77 -4.09
CA LEU A 110 0.53 -8.10 -3.38
C LEU A 110 1.01 -6.84 -2.66
N GLY A 111 2.14 -6.93 -1.96
CA GLY A 111 2.74 -5.79 -1.26
C GLY A 111 3.17 -4.68 -2.21
N MET A 112 3.79 -5.02 -3.35
CA MET A 112 4.09 -4.04 -4.40
C MET A 112 2.81 -3.39 -4.95
N SER A 113 1.76 -4.18 -5.18
CA SER A 113 0.49 -3.68 -5.70
C SER A 113 -0.21 -2.73 -4.72
N ALA A 114 -0.24 -3.09 -3.43
CA ALA A 114 -0.79 -2.25 -2.37
C ALA A 114 0.05 -0.98 -2.13
N PHE A 115 1.38 -1.06 -2.24
CA PHE A 115 2.26 0.10 -2.08
C PHE A 115 1.99 1.19 -3.13
N PHE A 116 1.64 0.79 -4.36
CA PHE A 116 1.42 1.69 -5.48
C PHE A 116 -0.06 2.01 -5.77
N HIS A 117 -1.02 1.47 -4.99
CA HIS A 117 -2.45 1.60 -5.31
C HIS A 117 -2.90 3.05 -5.50
N ASP A 118 -2.31 3.95 -4.72
CA ASP A 118 -2.67 5.37 -4.63
C ASP A 118 -1.71 6.30 -5.39
N ILE A 119 -0.78 5.78 -6.20
CA ILE A 119 0.24 6.60 -6.88
C ILE A 119 -0.37 7.69 -7.78
N GLY A 120 -1.59 7.47 -8.29
CA GLY A 120 -2.30 8.49 -9.08
C GLY A 120 -2.67 9.75 -8.29
N LYS A 121 -2.70 9.70 -6.95
CA LYS A 121 -2.97 10.90 -6.12
C LYS A 121 -1.90 11.99 -6.28
N LEU A 122 -0.77 11.67 -6.91
CA LEU A 122 0.25 12.67 -7.30
C LEU A 122 -0.29 13.75 -8.25
N ASP A 123 -1.32 13.43 -9.04
CA ASP A 123 -1.94 14.37 -9.99
C ASP A 123 -3.13 15.14 -9.37
N VAL A 124 -3.52 14.80 -8.14
CA VAL A 124 -4.55 15.53 -7.40
C VAL A 124 -3.94 16.79 -6.79
N PRO A 125 -4.52 17.99 -6.99
CA PRO A 125 -4.01 19.22 -6.39
C PRO A 125 -3.90 19.11 -4.87
N ILE A 126 -2.85 19.70 -4.29
CA ILE A 126 -2.54 19.55 -2.86
C ILE A 126 -3.66 20.14 -1.98
N GLU A 127 -4.33 21.17 -2.45
CA GLU A 127 -5.47 21.82 -1.79
C GLU A 127 -6.68 20.89 -1.71
N VAL A 128 -6.88 20.03 -2.72
CA VAL A 128 -7.94 19.01 -2.76
C VAL A 128 -7.55 17.82 -1.90
N LEU A 129 -6.31 17.34 -2.04
CA LEU A 129 -5.79 16.18 -1.31
C LEU A 129 -5.80 16.41 0.21
N ASN A 130 -5.45 17.61 0.64
CA ASN A 130 -5.37 17.98 2.06
C ASN A 130 -6.60 18.76 2.57
N LYS A 131 -7.68 18.87 1.76
CA LYS A 131 -8.82 19.73 2.08
C LYS A 131 -9.41 19.43 3.44
N LYS A 132 -9.58 20.50 4.24
CA LYS A 132 -10.24 20.45 5.56
C LYS A 132 -11.76 20.41 5.52
N GLY A 133 -12.35 19.35 4.95
CA GLY A 133 -13.81 19.18 4.89
C GLY A 133 -14.30 18.26 3.79
N LYS A 134 -15.59 18.36 3.44
CA LYS A 134 -16.14 17.65 2.28
C LYS A 134 -15.56 18.22 0.98
N LEU A 135 -15.25 17.32 0.05
CA LEU A 135 -14.94 17.70 -1.33
C LEU A 135 -16.25 18.12 -2.03
N ASP A 136 -16.20 19.17 -2.84
CA ASP A 136 -17.29 19.50 -3.77
C ASP A 136 -17.29 18.54 -4.97
N ASP A 137 -18.29 18.65 -5.85
CA ASP A 137 -18.43 17.73 -6.99
C ASP A 137 -17.24 17.76 -7.97
N LYS A 138 -16.59 18.91 -8.14
CA LYS A 138 -15.43 19.05 -9.04
C LYS A 138 -14.19 18.43 -8.40
N GLU A 139 -13.94 18.75 -7.14
CA GLU A 139 -12.85 18.20 -6.34
C GLU A 139 -13.00 16.68 -6.19
N TRP A 140 -14.22 16.20 -5.96
CA TRP A 140 -14.53 14.77 -5.90
C TRP A 140 -14.26 14.09 -7.24
N LYS A 141 -14.63 14.70 -8.36
CA LYS A 141 -14.33 14.17 -9.70
C LYS A 141 -12.82 14.08 -9.96
N MET A 142 -12.03 15.06 -9.50
CA MET A 142 -10.56 14.99 -9.55
C MET A 142 -10.05 13.81 -8.71
N MET A 143 -10.55 13.67 -7.49
CA MET A 143 -10.17 12.54 -6.62
C MET A 143 -10.54 11.19 -7.27
N GLN A 144 -11.70 11.06 -7.92
CA GLN A 144 -12.13 9.81 -8.56
C GLN A 144 -11.29 9.40 -9.77
N ASN A 145 -10.47 10.28 -10.33
CA ASN A 145 -9.61 9.98 -11.47
C ASN A 145 -8.30 9.28 -11.07
N HIS A 146 -7.86 9.39 -9.81
CA HIS A 146 -6.55 8.85 -9.41
C HIS A 146 -6.34 7.35 -9.70
N PRO A 147 -7.35 6.46 -9.75
CA PRO A 147 -7.12 5.08 -10.18
C PRO A 147 -6.68 4.98 -11.65
N ILE A 148 -7.24 5.82 -12.52
CA ILE A 148 -6.88 5.91 -13.95
C ILE A 148 -5.49 6.54 -14.09
N ASP A 149 -5.23 7.61 -13.35
CA ASP A 149 -3.94 8.30 -13.36
C ASP A 149 -2.83 7.38 -12.83
N GLY A 150 -3.12 6.61 -11.78
CA GLY A 150 -2.20 5.64 -11.19
C GLY A 150 -1.85 4.51 -12.16
N LEU A 151 -2.85 3.94 -12.84
CA LEU A 151 -2.63 2.99 -13.94
C LEU A 151 -1.74 3.60 -15.04
N THR A 152 -2.08 4.82 -15.49
CA THR A 152 -1.36 5.51 -16.57
C THR A 152 0.10 5.73 -16.20
N LYS A 153 0.38 6.25 -15.00
CA LYS A 153 1.74 6.43 -14.49
C LYS A 153 2.51 5.13 -14.48
N LEU A 154 1.94 4.07 -13.89
CA LEU A 154 2.62 2.79 -13.80
C LEU A 154 2.95 2.21 -15.20
N VAL A 155 2.07 2.35 -16.18
CA VAL A 155 2.33 1.89 -17.56
C VAL A 155 3.50 2.65 -18.21
N LEU A 156 3.67 3.93 -17.89
CA LEU A 156 4.73 4.76 -18.46
C LEU A 156 6.11 4.53 -17.81
N LEU A 157 6.19 3.78 -16.71
CA LEU A 157 7.45 3.48 -16.04
C LEU A 157 8.31 2.48 -16.83
N GLN A 158 9.51 2.90 -17.22
CA GLN A 158 10.41 2.19 -18.15
C GLN A 158 11.26 1.06 -17.51
N ASP A 159 10.77 0.36 -16.48
CA ASP A 159 11.52 -0.75 -15.85
C ASP A 159 10.70 -2.04 -15.76
N LEU A 160 10.73 -2.81 -16.86
CA LEU A 160 10.03 -4.08 -17.00
C LEU A 160 10.62 -5.22 -16.14
N SER A 161 11.87 -5.12 -15.66
CA SER A 161 12.55 -6.26 -15.02
C SER A 161 12.01 -6.60 -13.63
N TYR A 162 11.46 -5.62 -12.93
CA TYR A 162 10.87 -5.79 -11.58
C TYR A 162 9.45 -5.26 -11.50
N PHE A 163 8.84 -5.01 -12.66
CA PHE A 163 7.54 -4.35 -12.78
C PHE A 163 6.42 -5.20 -12.14
N PRO A 164 5.69 -4.67 -11.15
CA PRO A 164 4.60 -5.39 -10.53
C PRO A 164 3.37 -5.33 -11.44
N VAL A 165 3.24 -6.27 -12.39
CA VAL A 165 2.14 -6.27 -13.38
C VAL A 165 0.76 -6.19 -12.71
N ARG A 166 0.57 -6.86 -11.56
CA ARG A 166 -0.70 -6.81 -10.80
C ARG A 166 -0.97 -5.44 -10.16
N ALA A 167 0.05 -4.59 -9.97
CA ALA A 167 -0.15 -3.23 -9.49
C ALA A 167 -0.95 -2.37 -10.48
N LEU A 168 -0.90 -2.68 -11.78
CA LEU A 168 -1.75 -2.03 -12.78
C LEU A 168 -3.24 -2.24 -12.48
N SER A 169 -3.63 -3.50 -12.25
CA SER A 169 -4.99 -3.85 -11.88
C SER A 169 -5.38 -3.23 -10.55
N VAL A 170 -4.52 -3.30 -9.53
CA VAL A 170 -4.84 -2.76 -8.21
C VAL A 170 -4.99 -1.24 -8.25
N ALA A 171 -4.08 -0.51 -8.90
CA ALA A 171 -4.19 0.93 -9.06
C ALA A 171 -5.52 1.32 -9.73
N TYR A 172 -5.93 0.60 -10.77
CA TYR A 172 -7.19 0.87 -11.47
C TYR A 172 -8.45 0.45 -10.69
N GLU A 173 -8.43 -0.70 -10.01
CA GLU A 173 -9.63 -1.38 -9.52
C GLU A 173 -9.89 -1.22 -8.02
N HIS A 174 -8.92 -0.74 -7.22
CA HIS A 174 -9.03 -0.75 -5.75
C HIS A 174 -10.20 0.09 -5.20
N HIS A 175 -10.89 0.88 -6.02
CA HIS A 175 -12.12 1.58 -5.64
C HIS A 175 -13.40 1.01 -6.26
N ILE A 176 -13.31 0.01 -7.13
CA ILE A 176 -14.46 -0.70 -7.70
C ILE A 176 -15.01 -1.69 -6.66
N TRP A 177 -16.32 -1.62 -6.41
CA TRP A 177 -17.03 -2.56 -5.54
C TRP A 177 -17.37 -3.86 -6.27
N ALA A 178 -17.65 -4.93 -5.52
CA ALA A 178 -18.00 -6.23 -6.10
C ALA A 178 -19.25 -6.20 -6.99
N ASP A 179 -20.18 -5.26 -6.75
CA ASP A 179 -21.37 -5.00 -7.57
C ASP A 179 -21.11 -4.03 -8.74
N HIS A 180 -19.86 -3.57 -8.92
CA HIS A 180 -19.41 -2.55 -9.86
C HIS A 180 -20.01 -1.15 -9.66
N SER A 181 -20.54 -0.85 -8.46
CA SER A 181 -21.07 0.48 -8.13
C SER A 181 -19.99 1.55 -7.96
N GLY A 182 -18.72 1.15 -7.76
CA GLY A 182 -17.58 2.05 -7.52
C GLY A 182 -17.10 2.80 -8.75
N TYR A 183 -15.84 3.26 -8.69
CA TYR A 183 -15.14 3.96 -9.76
C TYR A 183 -13.73 3.39 -9.96
N PRO A 184 -13.15 3.51 -11.17
CA PRO A 184 -13.75 4.02 -12.41
C PRO A 184 -14.83 3.07 -12.97
N LYS A 185 -15.70 3.60 -13.84
CA LYS A 185 -16.75 2.78 -14.47
C LYS A 185 -16.15 1.88 -15.55
N THR A 186 -16.45 0.59 -15.47
CA THR A 186 -16.00 -0.43 -16.43
C THR A 186 -17.14 -0.84 -17.35
N TRP A 187 -16.89 -0.82 -18.66
CA TRP A 187 -17.87 -1.19 -19.69
C TRP A 187 -18.26 -2.67 -19.69
N LYS A 188 -17.41 -3.55 -19.11
CA LYS A 188 -17.69 -4.98 -18.93
C LYS A 188 -17.55 -5.33 -17.46
N LYS A 189 -18.60 -5.92 -16.87
CA LYS A 189 -18.57 -6.50 -15.52
C LYS A 189 -17.80 -7.83 -15.57
N LYS A 190 -16.47 -7.75 -15.47
CA LYS A 190 -15.59 -8.90 -15.26
C LYS A 190 -15.26 -9.01 -13.78
N ASP A 191 -14.94 -10.22 -13.34
CA ASP A 191 -14.39 -10.40 -12.00
C ASP A 191 -13.17 -9.50 -11.77
N LEU A 192 -13.17 -8.79 -10.64
CA LEU A 192 -12.04 -7.96 -10.24
C LEU A 192 -10.83 -8.83 -9.91
N ASN A 193 -9.63 -8.30 -10.13
CA ASN A 193 -8.40 -8.98 -9.76
C ASN A 193 -8.41 -9.31 -8.26
N PHE A 194 -7.93 -10.50 -7.91
CA PHE A 194 -7.91 -10.97 -6.53
C PHE A 194 -7.16 -10.01 -5.59
N PHE A 195 -6.06 -9.43 -6.04
CA PHE A 195 -5.31 -8.44 -5.26
C PHE A 195 -6.05 -7.12 -5.12
N SER A 196 -6.85 -6.72 -6.12
CA SER A 196 -7.70 -5.54 -6.03
C SER A 196 -8.79 -5.71 -4.98
N LYS A 197 -9.36 -6.92 -4.87
CA LYS A 197 -10.34 -7.25 -3.81
C LYS A 197 -9.71 -7.13 -2.42
N ILE A 198 -8.48 -7.63 -2.25
CA ILE A 198 -7.72 -7.50 -1.00
C ILE A 198 -7.42 -6.02 -0.70
N ALA A 199 -6.86 -5.29 -1.66
CA ALA A 199 -6.50 -3.89 -1.51
C ALA A 199 -7.72 -3.02 -1.16
N LYS A 200 -8.87 -3.23 -1.83
CA LYS A 200 -10.15 -2.55 -1.51
C LYS A 200 -10.56 -2.74 -0.05
N ILE A 201 -10.47 -3.97 0.46
CA ILE A 201 -10.83 -4.27 1.86
C ILE A 201 -9.90 -3.53 2.82
N CYS A 202 -8.60 -3.60 2.57
CA CYS A 202 -7.59 -2.97 3.42
C CYS A 202 -7.63 -1.43 3.36
N ASP A 203 -7.84 -0.85 2.18
CA ASP A 203 -8.05 0.59 1.96
C ASP A 203 -9.27 1.10 2.75
N VAL A 204 -10.41 0.43 2.60
CA VAL A 204 -11.62 0.79 3.36
C VAL A 204 -11.40 0.63 4.86
N PHE A 205 -10.76 -0.46 5.30
CA PHE A 205 -10.46 -0.69 6.71
C PHE A 205 -9.60 0.43 7.29
N ASP A 206 -8.46 0.76 6.66
CA ASP A 206 -7.60 1.85 7.12
C ASP A 206 -8.34 3.19 7.11
N ALA A 207 -9.13 3.47 6.06
CA ALA A 207 -9.89 4.71 5.95
C ALA A 207 -10.94 4.89 7.07
N ILE A 208 -11.50 3.80 7.61
CA ILE A 208 -12.46 3.86 8.72
C ILE A 208 -11.80 3.79 10.10
N THR A 209 -10.66 3.12 10.26
CA THR A 209 -9.99 2.97 11.57
C THR A 209 -8.96 4.07 11.85
N THR A 210 -8.41 4.69 10.81
CA THR A 210 -7.43 5.76 10.97
C THR A 210 -8.14 7.09 11.18
N LYS A 211 -7.92 7.71 12.35
CA LYS A 211 -8.53 8.99 12.74
C LYS A 211 -8.09 10.10 11.76
N ARG A 212 -8.96 10.44 10.79
CA ARG A 212 -8.78 11.56 9.85
C ARG A 212 -9.02 12.89 10.57
N VAL A 213 -8.39 13.97 10.11
CA VAL A 213 -8.54 15.33 10.67
C VAL A 213 -10.02 15.80 10.73
N TYR A 214 -10.94 15.16 9.99
CA TYR A 214 -12.38 15.49 9.96
C TYR A 214 -13.28 14.45 10.61
N ARG A 215 -12.72 13.44 11.28
CA ARG A 215 -13.49 12.34 11.87
C ARG A 215 -13.07 12.12 13.31
N ASP A 216 -13.76 12.81 14.21
CA ASP A 216 -13.74 12.48 15.62
C ASP A 216 -14.64 11.27 15.86
N PHE A 217 -14.00 10.18 16.27
CA PHE A 217 -14.62 9.20 17.18
C PHE A 217 -14.44 9.71 18.60
#